data_AF-A0A4Q3YNT4-F1
#
_entry.id   AF-A0A4Q3YNT4-F1
#
_cell.length_a   1.000
_cell.length_b   1.000
_cell.length_c   1.000
_cell.angle_alpha   90.00
_cell.angle_beta   90.00
_cell.angle_gamma   90.00
#
_symmetry.space_group_name_H-M   'P 1'
#
loop_
_entity.id
_entity.type
_entity.pdbx_description
1 polymer ?
#
loop_
_entity_poly.entity_id
_entity_poly.type
_entity_poly.pdbx_seq_one_letter_code
_entity_poly.pdbx_strand_id
1 'polypeptide(L)'
;MTNSALNMSRVEGIHPSSLVTSDLESLTRLRYPPRRIRGGVKGMADMDRPPQREVSGGKGYWSGLDTFALPANFREPTTSEHGWMLPNLLTVDATLTGRWDYLTACWYRKDLIDYPIPRIDFESTPDSATSKMLAKALDSIPNQGHEGWQGWSSSEYIRFLLEWLLHGFGHQAHKEAPNEPFGCEGASERLRNTLNLDLWLAHPHDYLGEMLAQNAYGKRQGFFPTPHTICQMMVMMTIDRNDADARSLSVMDPCVGTGRMLLHASNYSL
;
A
#
# COMPACT_ATOMS: atom_id res chain seq x y z
N MET A 1 -39.06 -43.25 8.85
CA MET A 1 -38.25 -44.35 9.44
C MET A 1 -37.35 -44.83 8.31
N THR A 2 -36.03 -44.65 8.27
CA THR A 2 -34.98 -44.70 9.31
C THR A 2 -33.74 -43.92 8.85
N ASN A 3 -33.01 -43.37 9.83
CA ASN A 3 -31.70 -42.72 9.73
C ASN A 3 -30.61 -43.59 9.10
N SER A 4 -29.63 -42.95 8.46
CA SER A 4 -28.21 -43.33 8.55
C SER A 4 -27.32 -42.13 8.25
N ALA A 5 -26.63 -41.66 9.28
CA ALA A 5 -25.58 -40.66 9.25
C ALA A 5 -24.25 -41.29 8.83
N LEU A 6 -23.41 -40.55 8.10
CA LEU A 6 -21.99 -40.88 7.92
C LEU A 6 -21.14 -39.59 7.80
N ASN A 7 -20.45 -39.33 8.92
CA ASN A 7 -19.12 -38.74 9.11
C ASN A 7 -18.57 -37.69 8.13
N MET A 8 -18.49 -36.46 8.64
CA MET A 8 -17.52 -35.44 8.26
C MET A 8 -16.13 -35.82 8.79
N SER A 9 -15.15 -35.98 7.91
CA SER A 9 -13.72 -35.90 8.26
C SER A 9 -13.27 -34.44 8.18
N ARG A 10 -12.66 -34.01 9.28
CA ARG A 10 -12.09 -32.70 9.57
C ARG A 10 -10.87 -32.45 8.67
N VAL A 11 -10.98 -31.51 7.73
CA VAL A 11 -9.81 -30.94 7.04
C VAL A 11 -9.30 -29.82 7.93
N GLU A 12 -8.14 -30.04 8.56
CA GLU A 12 -7.46 -29.03 9.36
C GLU A 12 -7.04 -27.87 8.45
N GLY A 13 -7.46 -26.66 8.83
CA GLY A 13 -7.22 -25.42 8.09
C GLY A 13 -5.74 -25.04 8.13
N ILE A 14 -5.18 -24.80 6.95
CA ILE A 14 -3.89 -24.14 6.78
C ILE A 14 -4.08 -22.67 7.19
N HIS A 15 -3.37 -22.25 8.24
CA HIS A 15 -3.36 -20.89 8.73
C HIS A 15 -2.66 -19.97 7.69
N PRO A 16 -3.26 -18.83 7.29
CA PRO A 16 -2.68 -17.95 6.25
C PRO A 16 -1.42 -17.19 6.68
N SER A 17 -1.02 -17.27 7.95
CA SER A 17 0.13 -16.54 8.51
C SER A 17 1.50 -17.12 8.16
N SER A 18 1.59 -18.37 7.67
CA SER A 18 2.88 -19.02 7.41
C SER A 18 3.42 -18.86 5.98
N LEU A 19 2.62 -18.33 5.05
CA LEU A 19 3.03 -18.13 3.64
C LEU A 19 3.53 -16.71 3.36
N VAL A 20 3.25 -15.75 4.24
CA VAL A 20 3.52 -14.32 4.01
C VAL A 20 4.97 -13.93 4.32
N THR A 21 5.64 -14.65 5.24
CA THR A 21 6.99 -14.28 5.70
C THR A 21 8.09 -14.61 4.69
N SER A 22 7.98 -15.71 3.92
CA SER A 22 8.98 -16.08 2.93
C SER A 22 8.97 -15.18 1.69
N ASP A 23 7.80 -14.71 1.28
CA ASP A 23 7.65 -13.84 0.10
C ASP A 23 8.06 -12.39 0.39
N LEU A 24 7.78 -11.86 1.59
CA LEU A 24 8.26 -10.54 2.01
C LEU A 24 9.79 -10.46 2.16
N GLU A 25 10.43 -11.53 2.67
CA GLU A 25 11.90 -11.60 2.74
C GLU A 25 12.57 -11.68 1.36
N SER A 26 11.91 -12.28 0.37
CA SER A 26 12.44 -12.33 -1.00
C SER A 26 12.27 -11.00 -1.74
N LEU A 27 11.16 -10.28 -1.49
CA LEU A 27 10.90 -8.94 -2.04
C LEU A 27 11.84 -7.85 -1.48
N THR A 28 12.18 -7.92 -0.18
CA THR A 28 13.10 -6.97 0.47
C THR A 28 14.56 -7.14 0.03
N ARG A 29 15.00 -8.37 -0.28
CA ARG A 29 16.38 -8.65 -0.73
C ARG A 29 16.67 -8.24 -2.18
N LEU A 30 15.64 -8.05 -3.01
CA LEU A 30 15.79 -7.71 -4.43
C LEU A 30 15.96 -6.21 -4.73
N ARG A 31 15.64 -5.31 -3.78
CA ARG A 31 15.64 -3.85 -4.05
C ARG A 31 16.83 -3.06 -3.48
N TYR A 32 17.74 -3.68 -2.71
CA TYR A 32 18.94 -3.00 -2.19
C TYR A 32 20.22 -3.85 -2.31
N PRO A 33 21.00 -3.73 -3.41
CA PRO A 33 22.41 -4.11 -3.36
C PRO A 33 23.19 -3.07 -2.54
N PRO A 34 24.14 -3.47 -1.67
CA PRO A 34 25.01 -2.52 -0.98
C PRO A 34 25.83 -1.75 -2.02
N ARG A 35 25.67 -0.42 -2.08
CA ARG A 35 26.46 0.44 -2.96
C ARG A 35 27.94 0.33 -2.58
N ARG A 36 28.73 -0.31 -3.45
CA ARG A 36 30.19 -0.24 -3.45
C ARG A 36 30.61 1.19 -3.81
N ILE A 37 31.09 1.95 -2.83
CA ILE A 37 31.83 3.19 -3.09
C ILE A 37 33.18 2.79 -3.68
N ARG A 38 33.35 2.96 -5.00
CA ARG A 38 34.68 2.95 -5.65
C ARG A 38 35.23 4.37 -5.62
N GLY A 39 36.18 4.62 -4.71
CA GLY A 39 37.02 5.81 -4.72
C GLY A 39 38.49 5.43 -4.82
N GLY A 40 39.14 5.76 -5.93
CA GLY A 40 40.58 6.00 -6.04
C GLY A 40 40.72 7.32 -6.82
N VAL A 41 41.68 8.22 -6.57
CA VAL A 41 43.09 8.01 -6.19
C VAL A 41 43.69 9.30 -5.58
N LYS A 42 44.50 9.11 -4.52
CA LYS A 42 45.69 9.82 -3.98
C LYS A 42 45.79 11.36 -3.86
N GLY A 43 46.19 11.79 -2.66
CA GLY A 43 47.13 12.90 -2.41
C GLY A 43 47.38 13.18 -0.91
N MET A 44 48.65 13.12 -0.46
CA MET A 44 49.25 13.56 0.83
C MET A 44 48.75 12.90 2.15
N ALA A 45 49.54 12.07 2.84
CA ALA A 45 50.76 12.31 3.65
C ALA A 45 50.46 12.78 5.09
N ASP A 46 50.72 11.85 6.04
CA ASP A 46 50.95 11.98 7.49
C ASP A 46 50.17 13.02 8.32
N MET A 47 49.25 12.53 9.17
CA MET A 47 49.23 12.80 10.62
C MET A 47 48.18 11.91 11.33
N ASP A 48 48.60 11.37 12.49
CA ASP A 48 47.84 10.81 13.60
C ASP A 48 46.94 9.56 13.41
N ARG A 49 47.49 8.40 13.82
CA ARG A 49 46.71 7.18 14.10
C ARG A 49 45.90 7.34 15.40
N PRO A 50 44.57 7.14 15.40
CA PRO A 50 43.83 6.92 16.64
C PRO A 50 44.06 5.49 17.16
N PRO A 51 43.96 5.27 18.48
CA PRO A 51 44.34 3.99 19.10
C PRO A 51 43.36 2.88 18.71
N GLN A 52 43.91 1.71 18.38
CA GLN A 52 43.13 0.49 18.21
C GLN A 52 42.54 0.09 19.58
N ARG A 53 41.21 0.14 19.70
CA ARG A 53 40.49 -0.53 20.78
C ARG A 53 40.19 -1.96 20.37
N GLU A 54 40.60 -2.87 21.24
CA GLU A 54 40.33 -4.30 21.21
C GLU A 54 38.84 -4.59 21.05
N VAL A 55 38.53 -5.56 20.18
CA VAL A 55 37.20 -6.15 20.05
C VAL A 55 36.99 -7.11 21.22
N SER A 56 36.55 -6.57 22.36
CA SER A 56 36.01 -7.39 23.46
C SER A 56 34.55 -7.72 23.15
N GLY A 57 34.23 -9.01 23.07
CA GLY A 57 32.90 -9.51 22.75
C GLY A 57 31.82 -9.00 23.70
N GLY A 58 30.91 -8.19 23.16
CA GLY A 58 29.64 -7.84 23.78
C GLY A 58 28.54 -8.77 23.28
N LYS A 59 28.12 -9.71 24.12
CA LYS A 59 26.79 -10.34 24.04
C LYS A 59 25.74 -9.30 24.47
N GLY A 60 24.60 -9.25 23.76
CA GLY A 60 23.47 -8.33 24.00
C GLY A 60 23.41 -7.27 22.91
N TYR A 61 22.42 -7.27 22.00
CA TYR A 61 21.16 -6.56 22.20
C TYR A 61 20.03 -7.00 21.23
N TRP A 62 20.04 -8.24 20.73
CA TRP A 62 19.03 -8.73 19.77
C TRP A 62 18.47 -10.12 20.14
N SER A 63 18.22 -10.38 21.42
CA SER A 63 17.54 -11.60 21.89
C SER A 63 16.17 -11.31 22.50
N GLY A 64 15.42 -10.39 21.88
CA GLY A 64 14.13 -9.90 22.39
C GLY A 64 13.05 -9.80 21.32
N LEU A 65 13.07 -10.67 20.31
CA LEU A 65 11.86 -10.99 19.55
C LEU A 65 11.06 -12.04 20.34
N ASP A 66 10.74 -11.69 21.59
CA ASP A 66 9.61 -12.32 22.25
C ASP A 66 8.39 -11.91 21.42
N THR A 67 7.72 -12.90 20.86
CA THR A 67 6.40 -12.79 20.26
C THR A 67 5.57 -11.73 20.98
N PHE A 68 5.18 -10.67 20.28
CA PHE A 68 4.16 -9.74 20.75
C PHE A 68 2.89 -10.54 21.04
N ALA A 69 2.78 -11.06 22.25
CA ALA A 69 1.59 -11.75 22.70
C ALA A 69 0.48 -10.70 22.73
N LEU A 70 -0.47 -10.84 21.81
CA LEU A 70 -1.65 -10.01 21.79
C LEU A 70 -2.33 -10.12 23.16
N PRO A 71 -2.83 -9.01 23.72
CA PRO A 71 -3.47 -9.04 25.03
C PRO A 71 -4.60 -10.08 25.04
N ALA A 72 -4.87 -10.69 26.19
CA ALA A 72 -5.84 -11.79 26.33
C ALA A 72 -7.27 -11.46 25.83
N ASN A 73 -7.57 -10.17 25.62
CA ASN A 73 -8.84 -9.66 25.10
C ASN A 73 -8.72 -9.02 23.71
N PHE A 74 -7.65 -9.31 22.97
CA PHE A 74 -7.54 -8.85 21.59
C PHE A 74 -8.65 -9.49 20.77
N ARG A 75 -9.57 -8.66 20.31
CA ARG A 75 -10.57 -9.01 19.31
C ARG A 75 -10.12 -8.37 18.01
N GLU A 76 -10.19 -9.13 16.92
CA GLU A 76 -10.00 -8.56 15.60
C GLU A 76 -11.05 -7.47 15.34
N PRO A 77 -10.62 -6.28 14.90
CA PRO A 77 -11.53 -5.21 14.51
C PRO A 77 -12.54 -5.68 13.47
N THR A 78 -13.78 -5.24 13.62
CA THR A 78 -14.84 -5.53 12.64
C THR A 78 -14.89 -4.50 11.52
N THR A 79 -15.44 -4.86 10.36
CA THR A 79 -15.53 -3.93 9.21
C THR A 79 -16.43 -2.71 9.48
N SER A 80 -17.23 -2.74 10.55
CA SER A 80 -18.06 -1.64 11.03
C SER A 80 -17.33 -0.62 11.91
N GLU A 81 -16.12 -0.96 12.39
CA GLU A 81 -15.35 -0.07 13.26
C GLU A 81 -14.56 0.95 12.43
N HIS A 82 -14.78 2.25 12.66
CA HIS A 82 -14.03 3.29 11.95
C HIS A 82 -12.51 3.14 12.16
N GLY A 83 -11.74 3.14 11.07
CA GLY A 83 -10.28 3.02 11.14
C GLY A 83 -9.75 1.60 11.35
N TRP A 84 -10.59 0.56 11.26
CA TRP A 84 -10.21 -0.83 11.52
C TRP A 84 -9.04 -1.35 10.67
N MET A 85 -8.85 -0.80 9.46
CA MET A 85 -7.82 -1.21 8.49
C MET A 85 -6.55 -0.37 8.59
N LEU A 86 -6.62 0.81 9.22
CA LEU A 86 -5.50 1.74 9.32
C LEU A 86 -4.23 1.12 9.94
N PRO A 87 -4.29 0.31 11.02
CA PRO A 87 -3.09 -0.33 11.58
C PRO A 87 -2.39 -1.25 10.57
N ASN A 88 -3.15 -1.97 9.74
CA ASN A 88 -2.60 -2.83 8.70
C ASN A 88 -1.90 -1.97 7.63
N LEU A 89 -2.58 -0.95 7.10
CA LEU A 89 -2.02 0.00 6.13
C LEU A 89 -0.67 0.58 6.61
N LEU A 90 -0.62 1.07 7.85
CA LEU A 90 0.59 1.68 8.42
C LEU A 90 1.71 0.64 8.62
N THR A 91 1.37 -0.57 9.05
CA THR A 91 2.35 -1.65 9.25
C THR A 91 2.99 -2.04 7.92
N VAL A 92 2.18 -2.24 6.87
CA VAL A 92 2.68 -2.58 5.54
C VAL A 92 3.51 -1.44 4.98
N ASP A 93 3.02 -0.19 5.05
CA ASP A 93 3.77 0.96 4.55
C ASP A 93 5.14 1.09 5.22
N ALA A 94 5.22 0.94 6.54
CA ALA A 94 6.48 1.01 7.28
C ALA A 94 7.52 -0.01 6.78
N THR A 95 7.08 -1.17 6.28
CA THR A 95 7.98 -2.19 5.70
C THR A 95 8.36 -1.93 4.24
N LEU A 96 7.50 -1.25 3.48
CA LEU A 96 7.69 -1.06 2.04
C LEU A 96 8.30 0.29 1.70
N THR A 97 7.71 1.38 2.17
CA THR A 97 8.07 2.75 1.76
C THR A 97 8.42 3.66 2.93
N GLY A 98 7.77 3.49 4.08
CA GLY A 98 7.94 4.33 5.27
C GLY A 98 7.50 5.78 5.07
N ARG A 99 6.60 6.04 4.11
CA ARG A 99 6.15 7.41 3.81
C ARG A 99 5.23 7.97 4.89
N TRP A 100 4.42 7.14 5.53
CA TRP A 100 3.63 7.58 6.68
C TRP A 100 4.51 7.96 7.86
N ASP A 101 5.56 7.19 8.13
CA ASP A 101 6.53 7.50 9.18
C ASP A 101 7.29 8.79 8.88
N TYR A 102 7.71 8.98 7.61
CA TYR A 102 8.33 10.21 7.15
C TYR A 102 7.42 11.42 7.39
N LEU A 103 6.17 11.36 6.94
CA LEU A 103 5.20 12.46 7.09
C LEU A 103 4.93 12.76 8.55
N THR A 104 4.74 11.72 9.35
CA THR A 104 4.50 11.80 10.79
C THR A 104 5.69 12.45 11.51
N ALA A 105 6.93 12.10 11.15
CA ALA A 105 8.13 12.71 11.69
C ALA A 105 8.22 14.22 11.37
N CYS A 106 7.91 14.61 10.14
CA CYS A 106 7.83 16.03 9.75
C CYS A 106 6.80 16.79 10.59
N TRP A 107 5.59 16.21 10.77
CA TRP A 107 4.54 16.83 11.59
C TRP A 107 4.94 16.98 13.06
N TYR A 108 5.54 15.96 13.67
CA TYR A 108 6.01 16.05 15.06
C TYR A 108 7.13 17.07 15.23
N ARG A 109 8.08 17.12 14.28
CA ARG A 109 9.18 18.11 14.28
C ARG A 109 8.68 19.53 13.97
N LYS A 110 7.50 19.67 13.34
CA LYS A 110 6.99 20.93 12.76
C LYS A 110 7.95 21.54 11.74
N ASP A 111 8.71 20.69 11.06
CA ASP A 111 9.72 21.06 10.08
C ASP A 111 10.04 19.84 9.20
N LEU A 112 10.68 20.06 8.05
CA LEU A 112 11.17 18.99 7.21
C LEU A 112 12.29 18.23 7.94
N ILE A 113 12.28 16.90 7.82
CA ILE A 113 13.39 16.07 8.30
C ILE A 113 14.56 16.11 7.32
N ASP A 114 15.77 15.81 7.78
CA ASP A 114 17.01 16.15 7.06
C ASP A 114 17.37 15.16 5.92
N TYR A 115 16.49 14.20 5.63
CA TYR A 115 16.64 13.21 4.57
C TYR A 115 15.48 13.29 3.57
N PRO A 116 15.66 12.84 2.30
CA PRO A 116 14.64 13.01 1.26
C PRO A 116 13.38 12.19 1.54
N ILE A 117 12.26 12.60 0.93
CA ILE A 117 11.02 11.83 0.93
C ILE A 117 11.31 10.42 0.36
N PRO A 118 10.89 9.34 1.04
CA PRO A 118 10.97 8.00 0.49
C PRO A 118 10.21 7.92 -0.84
N ARG A 119 10.90 7.47 -1.89
CA ARG A 119 10.34 7.44 -3.25
C ARG A 119 9.55 6.16 -3.47
N ILE A 120 8.42 6.29 -4.16
CA ILE A 120 7.62 5.19 -4.69
C ILE A 120 7.91 5.06 -6.17
N ASP A 121 8.41 3.90 -6.58
CA ASP A 121 8.54 3.52 -7.99
C ASP A 121 7.21 2.90 -8.45
N PHE A 122 6.34 3.73 -9.03
CA PHE A 122 5.07 3.26 -9.58
C PHE A 122 5.31 2.36 -10.80
N GLU A 123 4.61 1.24 -10.85
CA GLU A 123 4.65 0.32 -11.98
C GLU A 123 4.16 1.03 -13.24
N SER A 124 4.84 0.81 -14.37
CA SER A 124 4.44 1.41 -15.65
C SER A 124 3.22 0.74 -16.27
N THR A 125 2.98 -0.51 -15.89
CA THR A 125 1.83 -1.33 -16.26
C THR A 125 1.27 -2.01 -15.01
N PRO A 126 -0.03 -2.30 -14.94
CA PRO A 126 -0.61 -2.95 -13.78
C PRO A 126 0.01 -4.32 -13.53
N ASP A 127 0.38 -4.63 -12.28
CA ASP A 127 0.79 -5.98 -11.92
C ASP A 127 -0.39 -6.95 -12.07
N SER A 128 -0.13 -8.14 -12.64
CA SER A 128 -1.17 -9.10 -12.98
C SER A 128 -1.83 -9.71 -11.74
N ALA A 129 -1.05 -10.02 -10.70
CA ALA A 129 -1.57 -10.64 -9.49
C ALA A 129 -2.45 -9.65 -8.72
N THR A 130 -1.97 -8.43 -8.57
CA THR A 130 -2.69 -7.33 -7.93
C THR A 130 -3.97 -6.98 -8.68
N SER A 131 -3.91 -6.87 -10.02
CA SER A 131 -5.08 -6.62 -10.84
C SER A 131 -6.16 -7.71 -10.69
N LYS A 132 -5.75 -8.99 -10.68
CA LYS A 132 -6.67 -10.12 -10.46
C LYS A 132 -7.26 -10.11 -9.06
N MET A 133 -6.46 -9.82 -8.04
CA MET A 133 -6.93 -9.70 -6.66
C MET A 133 -7.98 -8.60 -6.53
N LEU A 134 -7.74 -7.41 -7.09
CA LEU A 134 -8.68 -6.31 -7.07
C LEU A 134 -9.96 -6.60 -7.86
N ALA A 135 -9.84 -7.23 -9.03
CA ALA A 135 -11.00 -7.67 -9.80
C ALA A 135 -11.83 -8.68 -9.00
N LYS A 136 -11.18 -9.65 -8.35
CA LYS A 136 -11.84 -10.63 -7.48
C LYS A 136 -12.50 -9.96 -6.27
N ALA A 137 -11.86 -8.95 -5.66
CA ALA A 137 -12.44 -8.19 -4.56
C ALA A 137 -13.71 -7.46 -5.02
N LEU A 138 -13.68 -6.81 -6.19
CA LEU A 138 -14.86 -6.18 -6.76
C LEU A 138 -15.95 -7.21 -7.13
N ASP A 139 -15.58 -8.36 -7.71
CA ASP A 139 -16.51 -9.47 -7.98
C ASP A 139 -17.11 -10.09 -6.71
N SER A 140 -16.48 -9.89 -5.56
CA SER A 140 -17.01 -10.35 -4.28
C SER A 140 -18.10 -9.43 -3.71
N ILE A 141 -18.29 -8.23 -4.26
CA ILE A 141 -19.34 -7.30 -3.82
C ILE A 141 -20.74 -7.84 -4.20
N PRO A 142 -21.06 -8.12 -5.49
CA PRO A 142 -22.36 -8.65 -5.84
C PRO A 142 -22.63 -10.03 -5.20
N ASN A 143 -23.86 -10.26 -4.75
CA ASN A 143 -24.29 -11.60 -4.38
C ASN A 143 -24.53 -12.47 -5.62
N GLN A 144 -24.34 -13.78 -5.47
CA GLN A 144 -24.43 -14.79 -6.53
C GLN A 144 -25.68 -14.59 -7.41
N GLY A 145 -25.48 -14.15 -8.66
CA GLY A 145 -26.58 -13.97 -9.64
C GLY A 145 -26.47 -12.71 -10.50
N HIS A 146 -25.71 -11.70 -10.05
CA HIS A 146 -25.38 -10.56 -10.90
C HIS A 146 -24.15 -10.86 -11.76
N GLU A 147 -24.22 -10.53 -13.06
CA GLU A 147 -23.04 -10.42 -13.93
C GLU A 147 -21.97 -9.64 -13.15
N GLY A 148 -20.71 -10.09 -13.17
CA GLY A 148 -19.64 -9.61 -12.27
C GLY A 148 -19.44 -8.09 -12.24
N TRP A 149 -18.45 -7.61 -11.50
CA TRP A 149 -18.35 -6.17 -11.18
C TRP A 149 -18.31 -5.22 -12.40
N GLN A 150 -18.01 -5.72 -13.60
CA GLN A 150 -18.02 -5.00 -14.87
C GLN A 150 -19.42 -4.77 -15.47
N GLY A 151 -20.48 -5.21 -14.79
CA GLY A 151 -21.87 -4.99 -15.21
C GLY A 151 -22.35 -3.54 -15.08
N TRP A 152 -23.66 -3.35 -15.23
CA TRP A 152 -24.33 -2.04 -15.18
C TRP A 152 -24.10 -1.27 -13.87
N SER A 153 -23.84 -1.97 -12.76
CA SER A 153 -23.58 -1.39 -11.44
C SER A 153 -22.09 -1.20 -11.13
N SER A 154 -21.19 -1.30 -12.11
CA SER A 154 -19.74 -1.19 -11.91
C SER A 154 -19.29 0.09 -11.18
N SER A 155 -19.90 1.23 -11.49
CA SER A 155 -19.60 2.51 -10.83
C SER A 155 -20.06 2.52 -9.36
N GLU A 156 -21.17 1.86 -9.04
CA GLU A 156 -21.67 1.72 -7.68
C GLU A 156 -20.74 0.85 -6.83
N TYR A 157 -20.25 -0.26 -7.40
CA TYR A 157 -19.32 -1.16 -6.71
C TYR A 157 -17.96 -0.52 -6.45
N ILE A 158 -17.41 0.23 -7.42
CA ILE A 158 -16.18 1.00 -7.22
C ILE A 158 -16.39 2.08 -6.16
N ARG A 159 -17.52 2.80 -6.20
CA ARG A 159 -17.85 3.81 -5.18
C ARG A 159 -17.95 3.17 -3.80
N PHE A 160 -18.64 2.05 -3.67
CA PHE A 160 -18.75 1.31 -2.41
C PHE A 160 -17.37 0.88 -1.89
N LEU A 161 -16.50 0.30 -2.74
CA LEU A 161 -15.12 -0.04 -2.36
C LEU A 161 -14.34 1.18 -1.85
N LEU A 162 -14.43 2.33 -2.53
CA LEU A 162 -13.75 3.56 -2.13
C LEU A 162 -14.26 4.09 -0.79
N GLU A 163 -15.56 4.16 -0.60
CA GLU A 163 -16.17 4.60 0.67
C GLU A 163 -15.81 3.63 1.82
N TRP A 164 -15.78 2.33 1.53
CA TRP A 164 -15.41 1.29 2.48
C TRP A 164 -13.92 1.37 2.87
N LEU A 165 -13.02 1.64 1.92
CA LEU A 165 -11.61 1.91 2.19
C LEU A 165 -11.43 3.17 3.02
N LEU A 166 -12.13 4.27 2.69
CA LEU A 166 -12.05 5.52 3.46
C LEU A 166 -12.54 5.33 4.89
N HIS A 167 -13.63 4.58 5.09
CA HIS A 167 -14.08 4.18 6.42
C HIS A 167 -13.05 3.32 7.17
N GLY A 168 -12.50 2.29 6.50
CA GLY A 168 -11.48 1.40 7.04
C GLY A 168 -10.18 2.12 7.40
N PHE A 169 -9.80 3.15 6.64
CA PHE A 169 -8.62 3.98 6.92
C PHE A 169 -8.86 5.08 7.95
N GLY A 170 -10.09 5.23 8.46
CA GLY A 170 -10.37 6.20 9.51
C GLY A 170 -10.57 7.63 8.99
N HIS A 171 -10.94 7.79 7.72
CA HIS A 171 -11.20 9.12 7.15
C HIS A 171 -12.36 9.80 7.85
N GLN A 172 -12.18 11.06 8.27
CA GLN A 172 -13.13 11.76 9.15
C GLN A 172 -14.51 12.02 8.52
N ALA A 173 -14.59 12.06 7.18
CA ALA A 173 -15.85 12.19 6.46
C ALA A 173 -16.65 10.86 6.38
N HIS A 174 -16.04 9.73 6.68
CA HIS A 174 -16.62 8.38 6.56
C HIS A 174 -16.61 7.65 7.91
N LYS A 175 -17.16 8.27 8.96
CA LYS A 175 -17.20 7.69 10.32
C LYS A 175 -18.10 6.47 10.42
N GLU A 176 -19.15 6.41 9.62
CA GLU A 176 -20.06 5.28 9.54
C GLU A 176 -19.67 4.41 8.34
N ALA A 177 -19.87 3.10 8.46
CA ALA A 177 -19.66 2.18 7.36
C ALA A 177 -20.61 2.52 6.21
N PRO A 178 -20.16 2.46 4.94
CA PRO A 178 -21.05 2.72 3.82
C PRO A 178 -22.18 1.68 3.76
N ASN A 179 -23.35 2.14 3.32
CA ASN A 179 -24.45 1.22 3.04
C ASN A 179 -24.06 0.28 1.91
N GLU A 180 -24.28 -1.01 2.12
CA GLU A 180 -24.04 -2.01 1.07
C GLU A 180 -25.03 -1.80 -0.10
N PRO A 181 -24.59 -2.02 -1.35
CA PRO A 181 -25.49 -1.95 -2.49
C PRO A 181 -26.68 -2.89 -2.33
N PHE A 182 -27.83 -2.52 -2.90
CA PHE A 182 -29.06 -3.30 -2.77
C PHE A 182 -28.86 -4.76 -3.24
N GLY A 183 -29.26 -5.73 -2.41
CA GLY A 183 -29.11 -7.16 -2.70
C GLY A 183 -27.67 -7.68 -2.58
N CYS A 184 -26.74 -6.90 -2.04
CA CYS A 184 -25.33 -7.28 -1.85
C CYS A 184 -24.97 -7.54 -0.38
N GLU A 185 -25.94 -7.94 0.46
CA GLU A 185 -25.76 -8.12 1.90
C GLU A 185 -24.53 -8.99 2.23
N GLY A 186 -23.69 -8.54 3.15
CA GLY A 186 -22.42 -9.14 3.53
C GLY A 186 -21.23 -8.76 2.63
N ALA A 187 -21.39 -7.78 1.74
CA ALA A 187 -20.32 -7.34 0.84
C ALA A 187 -19.06 -6.90 1.59
N SER A 188 -19.21 -6.20 2.71
CA SER A 188 -18.10 -5.70 3.53
C SER A 188 -17.21 -6.84 4.04
N GLU A 189 -17.83 -7.95 4.47
CA GLU A 189 -17.14 -9.13 4.98
C GLU A 189 -16.47 -9.93 3.84
N ARG A 190 -17.12 -10.05 2.69
CA ARG A 190 -16.53 -10.68 1.49
C ARG A 190 -15.33 -9.88 0.98
N LEU A 191 -15.43 -8.55 0.99
CA LEU A 191 -14.33 -7.64 0.66
C LEU A 191 -13.16 -7.83 1.62
N ARG A 192 -13.41 -7.82 2.94
CA ARG A 192 -12.37 -8.03 3.96
C ARG A 192 -11.58 -9.32 3.72
N ASN A 193 -12.26 -10.40 3.34
CA ASN A 193 -11.62 -11.70 3.12
C ASN A 193 -10.92 -11.83 1.76
N THR A 194 -11.17 -10.91 0.82
CA THR A 194 -10.65 -11.01 -0.55
C THR A 194 -9.58 -9.97 -0.84
N LEU A 195 -9.70 -8.77 -0.27
CA LEU A 195 -8.76 -7.68 -0.47
C LEU A 195 -7.45 -7.95 0.27
N ASN A 196 -6.34 -7.91 -0.46
CA ASN A 196 -5.00 -8.00 0.09
C ASN A 196 -4.29 -6.65 -0.07
N LEU A 197 -4.19 -5.87 1.01
CA LEU A 197 -3.49 -4.59 1.01
C LEU A 197 -1.99 -4.72 0.79
N ASP A 198 -1.37 -5.76 1.36
CA ASP A 198 0.07 -6.01 1.25
C ASP A 198 0.48 -6.10 -0.21
N LEU A 199 -0.27 -6.89 -0.98
CA LEU A 199 -0.05 -7.06 -2.41
C LEU A 199 -0.29 -5.76 -3.17
N TRP A 200 -1.34 -5.01 -2.82
CA TRP A 200 -1.67 -3.75 -3.50
C TRP A 200 -0.59 -2.69 -3.29
N LEU A 201 -0.06 -2.57 -2.06
CA LEU A 201 1.00 -1.62 -1.74
C LEU A 201 2.37 -2.05 -2.26
N ALA A 202 2.63 -3.36 -2.37
CA ALA A 202 3.88 -3.90 -2.91
C ALA A 202 4.06 -3.62 -4.42
N HIS A 203 2.97 -3.45 -5.15
CA HIS A 203 2.95 -3.17 -6.58
C HIS A 203 2.23 -1.85 -6.88
N PRO A 204 2.79 -0.70 -6.48
CA PRO A 204 2.11 0.59 -6.54
C PRO A 204 1.77 0.99 -7.98
N HIS A 205 0.49 1.18 -8.26
CA HIS A 205 -0.04 1.65 -9.55
C HIS A 205 -1.41 2.30 -9.31
N ASP A 206 -1.87 3.17 -10.21
CA ASP A 206 -3.26 3.63 -10.21
C ASP A 206 -4.19 2.57 -10.84
N TYR A 207 -4.46 1.50 -10.08
CA TYR A 207 -5.31 0.39 -10.52
C TYR A 207 -6.76 0.82 -10.72
N LEU A 208 -7.31 1.68 -9.85
CA LEU A 208 -8.70 2.08 -9.96
C LEU A 208 -8.93 2.97 -11.19
N GLY A 209 -8.00 3.87 -11.52
CA GLY A 209 -8.06 4.61 -12.78
C GLY A 209 -7.94 3.73 -14.01
N GLU A 210 -7.13 2.67 -13.93
CA GLU A 210 -7.03 1.68 -15.01
C GLU A 210 -8.36 0.92 -15.19
N MET A 211 -8.94 0.43 -14.09
CA MET A 211 -10.22 -0.28 -14.09
C MET A 211 -11.38 0.59 -14.59
N LEU A 212 -11.42 1.86 -14.19
CA LEU A 212 -12.40 2.83 -14.69
C LEU A 212 -12.25 3.03 -16.21
N ALA A 213 -11.03 3.20 -16.70
CA ALA A 213 -10.76 3.37 -18.13
C ALA A 213 -11.15 2.12 -18.94
N GLN A 214 -10.89 0.92 -18.41
CA GLN A 214 -11.26 -0.35 -19.06
C GLN A 214 -12.77 -0.49 -19.20
N ASN A 215 -13.54 -0.20 -18.14
CA ASN A 215 -15.01 -0.29 -18.13
C ASN A 215 -15.73 0.82 -18.92
N ALA A 216 -15.00 1.58 -19.74
CA ALA A 216 -15.54 2.70 -20.50
C ALA A 216 -16.16 3.80 -19.63
N TYR A 217 -15.87 3.82 -18.33
CA TYR A 217 -16.32 4.88 -17.45
C TYR A 217 -15.77 6.21 -17.95
N GLY A 218 -16.66 7.18 -18.19
CA GLY A 218 -16.27 8.48 -18.70
C GLY A 218 -15.64 8.49 -20.10
N LYS A 219 -15.64 7.40 -20.90
CA LYS A 219 -15.08 7.42 -22.27
C LYS A 219 -15.77 8.45 -23.17
N ARG A 220 -17.09 8.61 -23.02
CA ARG A 220 -17.86 9.68 -23.70
C ARG A 220 -17.68 11.06 -23.07
N GLN A 221 -17.03 11.13 -21.91
CA GLN A 221 -16.75 12.34 -21.13
C GLN A 221 -15.25 12.71 -21.16
N GLY A 222 -14.43 12.03 -21.97
CA GLY A 222 -13.01 12.36 -22.12
C GLY A 222 -12.09 11.81 -21.03
N PHE A 223 -12.49 10.78 -20.28
CA PHE A 223 -11.60 10.16 -19.28
C PHE A 223 -10.54 9.28 -19.95
N PHE A 224 -9.29 9.73 -19.88
CA PHE A 224 -8.11 9.00 -20.35
C PHE A 224 -6.99 9.15 -19.32
N PRO A 225 -6.69 8.12 -18.52
CA PRO A 225 -5.66 8.24 -17.52
C PRO A 225 -4.30 8.38 -18.22
N THR A 226 -3.57 9.44 -17.88
CA THR A 226 -2.23 9.67 -18.46
C THR A 226 -1.31 8.51 -18.08
N PRO A 227 -0.53 7.93 -19.01
CA PRO A 227 0.39 6.83 -18.67
C PRO A 227 1.40 7.24 -17.59
N HIS A 228 1.74 6.31 -16.68
CA HIS A 228 2.65 6.59 -15.56
C HIS A 228 4.00 7.14 -16.03
N THR A 229 4.56 6.64 -17.14
CA THR A 229 5.83 7.10 -17.71
C THR A 229 5.78 8.57 -18.17
N ILE A 230 4.65 9.01 -18.71
CA ILE A 230 4.45 10.40 -19.13
C ILE A 230 4.28 11.30 -17.91
N CYS A 231 3.51 10.86 -16.90
CA CYS A 231 3.41 11.58 -15.63
C CYS A 231 4.77 11.77 -14.95
N GLN A 232 5.59 10.71 -14.89
CA GLN A 232 6.93 10.76 -14.33
C GLN A 232 7.82 11.77 -15.06
N MET A 233 7.84 11.71 -16.39
CA MET A 233 8.58 12.67 -17.23
C MET A 233 8.14 14.12 -16.95
N MET A 234 6.83 14.39 -16.95
CA MET A 234 6.29 15.73 -16.70
C MET A 234 6.66 16.25 -15.31
N VAL A 235 6.62 15.39 -14.28
CA VAL A 235 7.01 15.74 -12.91
C VAL A 235 8.51 16.05 -12.83
N MET A 236 9.37 15.24 -13.45
CA MET A 236 10.81 15.50 -13.48
C MET A 236 11.15 16.83 -14.18
N MET A 237 10.41 17.20 -15.23
CA MET A 237 10.63 18.47 -15.92
C MET A 237 10.15 19.70 -15.12
N THR A 238 9.19 19.53 -14.20
CA THR A 238 8.51 20.65 -13.52
C THR A 238 8.98 20.86 -12.08
N ILE A 239 9.23 19.77 -11.35
CA ILE A 239 9.50 19.77 -9.90
C ILE A 239 10.93 19.36 -9.55
N ASP A 240 11.53 18.41 -10.28
CA ASP A 240 12.91 17.93 -10.03
C ASP A 240 13.94 18.95 -10.51
N ARG A 241 13.97 20.11 -9.84
CA ARG A 241 14.90 21.21 -10.10
C ARG A 241 16.14 20.96 -9.24
N ASN A 242 17.27 20.68 -9.87
CA ASN A 242 18.54 20.30 -9.23
C ASN A 242 19.09 21.27 -8.15
N ASP A 243 18.51 22.46 -8.00
CA ASP A 243 19.07 23.54 -7.19
C ASP A 243 18.21 23.98 -5.99
N ALA A 244 16.99 23.45 -5.80
CA ALA A 244 16.11 23.87 -4.70
C ALA A 244 15.35 22.69 -4.06
N ASP A 245 15.21 22.73 -2.74
CA ASP A 245 14.41 21.74 -2.00
C ASP A 245 12.91 21.91 -2.34
N ALA A 246 12.37 20.94 -3.08
CA ALA A 246 11.00 20.95 -3.56
C ALA A 246 9.98 20.44 -2.53
N ARG A 247 10.42 19.92 -1.38
CA ARG A 247 9.57 19.14 -0.46
C ARG A 247 8.42 19.92 0.16
N SER A 248 8.54 21.25 0.23
CA SER A 248 7.51 22.15 0.77
C SER A 248 6.76 22.93 -0.32
N LEU A 249 6.98 22.63 -1.60
CA LEU A 249 6.28 23.33 -2.68
C LEU A 249 4.81 22.90 -2.73
N SER A 250 3.97 23.73 -3.32
CA SER A 250 2.60 23.34 -3.64
C SER A 250 2.54 22.85 -5.09
N VAL A 251 1.87 21.73 -5.31
CA VAL A 251 1.65 21.16 -6.65
C VAL A 251 0.17 21.34 -7.02
N MET A 252 -0.10 21.75 -8.26
CA MET A 252 -1.45 21.95 -8.77
C MET A 252 -1.64 21.18 -10.08
N ASP A 253 -2.70 20.38 -10.14
CA ASP A 253 -3.19 19.76 -11.36
C ASP A 253 -4.70 20.08 -11.49
N PRO A 254 -5.09 21.04 -12.35
CA PRO A 254 -6.49 21.44 -12.49
C PRO A 254 -7.35 20.36 -13.18
N CYS A 255 -6.73 19.32 -13.77
CA CYS A 255 -7.40 18.25 -14.50
C CYS A 255 -6.92 16.88 -14.02
N VAL A 256 -6.83 16.74 -12.70
CA VAL A 256 -6.17 15.64 -12.00
C VAL A 256 -6.66 14.23 -12.37
N GLY A 257 -7.92 14.07 -12.78
CA GLY A 257 -8.51 12.75 -13.02
C GLY A 257 -8.39 11.87 -11.78
N THR A 258 -7.76 10.70 -11.90
CA THR A 258 -7.44 9.82 -10.76
C THR A 258 -6.16 10.20 -10.01
N GLY A 259 -5.46 11.23 -10.47
CA GLY A 259 -4.31 11.80 -9.78
C GLY A 259 -2.98 11.14 -10.07
N ARG A 260 -2.81 10.40 -11.18
CA ARG A 260 -1.51 9.82 -11.55
C ARG A 260 -0.38 10.84 -11.56
N MET A 261 -0.61 12.07 -12.02
CA MET A 261 0.42 13.11 -11.98
C MET A 261 0.77 13.50 -10.54
N LEU A 262 -0.22 13.65 -9.65
CA LEU A 262 0.00 13.95 -8.24
C LEU A 262 0.67 12.80 -7.49
N LEU A 263 0.39 11.54 -7.84
CA LEU A 263 1.09 10.38 -7.31
C LEU A 263 2.60 10.49 -7.58
N HIS A 264 2.99 10.80 -8.82
CA HIS A 264 4.40 11.02 -9.17
C HIS A 264 4.99 12.27 -8.51
N ALA A 265 4.22 13.38 -8.46
CA ALA A 265 4.66 14.62 -7.81
C ALA A 265 4.91 14.43 -6.31
N SER A 266 4.17 13.53 -5.66
CA SER A 266 4.33 13.22 -4.25
C SER A 266 5.74 12.74 -3.90
N ASN A 267 6.49 12.16 -4.85
CA ASN A 267 7.89 11.74 -4.60
C ASN A 267 8.84 12.93 -4.36
N TYR A 268 8.38 14.16 -4.59
CA TYR A 268 9.19 15.38 -4.50
C TYR A 268 8.57 16.44 -3.58
N SER A 269 7.28 16.35 -3.29
CA SER A 269 6.52 17.36 -2.54
C SER A 269 5.50 16.69 -1.59
N LEU A 270 5.33 17.26 -0.38
CA LEU A 270 4.40 16.78 0.66
C LEU A 270 3.03 17.45 0.60
#